data_AF-A0A9E8RYP1-F1
#
_entry.id   AF-A0A9E8RYP1-F1
#
_cell.length_a   1.000
_cell.length_b   1.000
_cell.length_c   1.000
_cell.angle_alpha   90.00
_cell.angle_beta   90.00
_cell.angle_gamma   90.00
#
_symmetry.space_group_name_H-M   'P 1'
#
loop_
_entity.id
_entity.type
_entity.pdbx_description
1 polymer ?
#
loop_
_entity_poly.entity_id
_entity_poly.type
_entity_poly.pdbx_seq_one_letter_code
_entity_poly.pdbx_strand_id
1 'polypeptide(L)' 'MLIQINSVNIRYQNQEVVNVQVHFTAHDENREININGYIPLTAEEYAGNESIVTLTEVVRQKAAETLS' A
#
# COMPACT_ATOMS: atom_id res chain seq x y z
N MET A 1 0.99 8.66 11.78
CA MET A 1 1.63 7.41 11.35
C MET A 1 2.45 7.70 10.10
N LEU A 2 3.75 7.42 10.15
CA LEU A 2 4.67 7.57 9.03
C LEU A 2 4.68 6.26 8.24
N ILE A 3 4.40 6.33 6.94
CA ILE A 3 4.32 5.16 6.06
C ILE A 3 5.43 5.22 5.03
N GLN A 4 6.11 4.10 4.86
CA GLN A 4 7.11 3.89 3.83
C GLN A 4 6.71 2.69 2.99
N ILE A 5 6.54 2.90 1.68
CA ILE A 5 6.38 1.81 0.73
C ILE A 5 7.75 1.19 0.48
N ASN A 6 7.86 -0.12 0.69
CA ASN A 6 9.10 -0.87 0.47
C ASN A 6 9.16 -1.48 -0.93
N SER A 7 8.03 -2.01 -1.40
CA SER A 7 7.93 -2.61 -2.73
C SER A 7 6.49 -2.65 -3.22
N VAL A 8 6.31 -2.49 -4.53
CA VAL A 8 5.03 -2.67 -5.21
C VAL A 8 5.17 -3.85 -6.16
N ASN A 9 4.46 -4.94 -5.88
CA ASN A 9 4.46 -6.14 -6.71
C ASN A 9 3.20 -6.14 -7.58
N ILE A 10 3.37 -5.98 -8.88
CA ILE A 10 2.26 -5.97 -9.84
C ILE A 10 2.24 -7.29 -10.59
N ARG A 11 1.11 -7.99 -10.53
CA ARG A 11 0.85 -9.20 -11.31
C ARG A 11 0.09 -8.83 -12.58
N TYR A 12 0.67 -9.18 -13.72
CA TYR A 12 0.05 -9.06 -15.02
C TYR A 12 -0.44 -10.42 -15.53
N GLN A 13 -1.57 -10.42 -16.25
CA GLN A 13 -2.05 -11.55 -17.03
C GLN A 13 -2.65 -11.00 -18.32
N ASN A 14 -2.30 -11.59 -19.48
CA ASN A 14 -2.76 -11.10 -20.78
C ASN A 14 -2.51 -9.59 -21.02
N GLN A 15 -1.39 -9.06 -20.51
CA GLN A 15 -1.02 -7.63 -20.56
C GLN A 15 -1.91 -6.69 -19.70
N GLU A 16 -2.82 -7.25 -18.90
CA GLU A 16 -3.66 -6.50 -17.96
C GLU A 16 -3.17 -6.70 -16.53
N VAL A 17 -3.29 -5.66 -15.70
CA VAL A 17 -3.03 -5.76 -14.27
C VAL A 17 -4.14 -6.59 -13.63
N VAL A 18 -3.78 -7.65 -12.90
CA VAL A 18 -4.75 -8.51 -12.21
C VAL A 18 -4.72 -8.29 -10.70
N ASN A 19 -3.55 -8.01 -10.14
CA ASN A 19 -3.39 -7.82 -8.71
C ASN A 19 -2.17 -6.96 -8.44
N VAL A 20 -2.26 -6.07 -7.45
CA VAL A 20 -1.14 -5.27 -6.96
C VAL A 20 -0.98 -5.50 -5.46
N GLN A 21 0.22 -5.83 -5.02
CA GLN A 21 0.55 -5.97 -3.60
C GLN A 21 1.53 -4.88 -3.22
N VAL A 22 1.08 -3.95 -2.38
CA VAL A 22 1.91 -2.86 -1.88
C VAL A 22 2.42 -3.24 -0.50
N HIS A 23 3.71 -3.52 -0.40
CA HIS A 23 4.36 -3.80 0.87
C HIS A 23 4.82 -2.50 1.51
N PHE A 24 4.54 -2.35 2.80
CA PHE A 24 4.83 -1.13 3.53
C PHE A 24 5.31 -1.42 4.95
N THR A 25 6.07 -0.48 5.46
CA THR A 25 6.34 -0.35 6.90
C THR A 25 5.68 0.93 7.38
N ALA A 26 5.06 0.88 8.55
CA ALA A 26 4.50 2.05 9.20
C ALA A 26 4.96 2.14 10.65
N HIS A 27 5.15 3.36 11.12
CA HIS A 27 5.45 3.63 12.52
C HIS A 27 4.71 4.86 13.04
N ASP A 28 4.49 4.91 14.34
CA ASP A 28 4.03 6.13 15.00
C ASP A 28 5.18 7.16 15.09
N GLU A 29 4.86 8.41 15.43
CA GLU A 29 5.86 9.49 15.43
C GLU A 29 7.02 9.23 16.40
N ASN A 30 6.75 8.49 17.48
CA ASN A 30 7.74 8.11 18.48
C ASN A 30 8.49 6.80 18.14
N ARG A 31 8.11 6.11 17.06
CA ARG A 31 8.63 4.79 16.63
C ARG A 31 8.45 3.66 17.65
N GLU A 32 7.51 3.82 18.56
CA GLU A 32 7.14 2.83 19.57
C GLU A 32 6.32 1.70 18.96
N ILE A 33 5.51 2.02 17.94
CA ILE A 33 4.71 1.05 17.18
C ILE A 33 5.35 0.86 15.80
N ASN A 34 5.64 -0.39 15.44
CA ASN A 34 6.18 -0.76 14.13
C ASN A 34 5.28 -1.80 13.48
N ILE A 35 4.74 -1.45 12.32
CA ILE A 35 3.82 -2.28 11.54
C ILE A 35 4.49 -2.62 10.24
N ASN A 36 4.60 -3.92 9.93
CA ASN A 36 5.02 -4.39 8.62
C ASN A 36 3.87 -5.18 8.02
N GLY A 37 3.51 -4.84 6.79
CA GLY A 37 2.38 -5.47 6.13
C GLY A 37 2.42 -5.31 4.62
N TYR A 38 1.39 -5.87 4.00
CA TYR A 38 1.09 -5.60 2.61
C TYR A 38 -0.40 -5.30 2.49
N ILE A 39 -0.75 -4.45 1.54
CA ILE A 39 -2.13 -4.17 1.16
C ILE A 39 -2.32 -4.67 -0.27
N PRO A 40 -3.22 -5.63 -0.49
CA PRO A 40 -3.65 -5.96 -1.84
C PRO A 40 -4.56 -4.86 -2.39
N LEU A 41 -4.30 -4.46 -3.62
CA LEU A 41 -5.13 -3.54 -4.40
C LEU A 41 -5.65 -4.26 -5.65
N THR A 42 -6.88 -3.98 -6.02
CA THR A 42 -7.41 -4.37 -7.33
C THR A 42 -6.76 -3.54 -8.43
N ALA A 43 -6.91 -3.98 -9.68
CA ALA A 43 -6.45 -3.20 -10.84
C ALA A 43 -7.10 -1.81 -10.91
N GLU A 44 -8.38 -1.73 -10.53
CA GLU A 44 -9.15 -0.48 -10.50
C GLU A 44 -8.66 0.47 -9.39
N GLU A 45 -8.33 -0.07 -8.21
CA GLU A 45 -7.78 0.73 -7.10
C GLU A 45 -6.37 1.24 -7.40
N TYR A 46 -5.60 0.47 -8.16
CA TYR A 46 -4.27 0.86 -8.61
C TYR A 46 -4.32 1.90 -9.74
N ALA A 47 -5.28 1.78 -10.66
CA ALA A 47 -5.44 2.69 -11.79
C ALA A 47 -5.75 4.13 -11.32
N GLY A 48 -4.94 5.10 -11.74
CA GLY A 48 -5.00 6.48 -11.27
C GLY A 48 -4.27 6.75 -9.95
N ASN A 49 -3.80 5.71 -9.26
CA ASN A 49 -3.01 5.79 -8.03
C ASN A 49 -1.59 5.27 -8.22
N GLU A 50 -1.07 5.15 -9.43
CA GLU A 50 0.18 4.44 -9.73
C GLU A 50 1.42 5.12 -9.13
N SER A 51 1.32 6.41 -8.79
CA SER A 51 2.42 7.14 -8.18
C SER A 51 2.66 6.72 -6.73
N ILE A 52 3.92 6.78 -6.27
CA ILE A 52 4.26 6.45 -4.88
C ILE A 52 3.51 7.34 -3.88
N VAL A 53 3.27 8.62 -4.21
CA VAL A 53 2.56 9.56 -3.34
C VAL A 53 1.10 9.12 -3.15
N THR A 54 0.40 8.81 -4.24
CA THR A 54 -1.00 8.34 -4.21
C THR A 54 -1.12 6.96 -3.55
N LEU A 55 -0.22 6.03 -3.85
CA LEU A 55 -0.18 4.73 -3.16
C LEU A 55 0.02 4.87 -1.66
N THR A 56 0.84 5.83 -1.23
CA THR A 56 1.11 6.03 0.20
C THR A 56 -0.15 6.47 0.94
N GLU A 57 -0.97 7.33 0.32
CA GLU A 57 -2.25 7.76 0.88
C GLU A 57 -3.28 6.61 0.90
N VAL A 58 -3.36 5.82 -0.18
CA VAL A 58 -4.22 4.61 -0.23
C VAL A 58 -3.83 3.62 0.88
N VAL A 59 -2.53 3.36 1.04
CA VAL A 59 -2.04 2.46 2.09
C VAL A 59 -2.33 3.02 3.47
N ARG A 60 -2.21 4.33 3.67
CA ARG A 60 -2.53 5.00 4.94
C ARG A 60 -3.98 4.81 5.33
N GLN A 61 -4.90 5.06 4.40
CA GLN A 61 -6.33 4.93 4.65
C GLN A 61 -6.70 3.49 5.01
N LYS A 62 -6.30 2.51 4.18
CA LYS A 62 -6.60 1.10 4.42
C LYS A 62 -5.93 0.55 5.69
N ALA A 63 -4.70 0.98 6.00
CA ALA A 63 -4.03 0.59 7.24
C ALA A 63 -4.75 1.15 8.47
N ALA A 64 -5.23 2.40 8.42
CA ALA A 64 -6.01 2.98 9.51
C ALA A 64 -7.34 2.25 9.73
N GLU A 65 -8.03 1.84 8.67
CA GLU A 65 -9.27 1.05 8.73
C GLU A 65 -9.05 -0.36 9.31
N THR A 66 -7.90 -0.98 9.05
CA THR A 66 -7.61 -2.34 9.53
C THR A 66 -7.22 -2.38 11.01
N LEU A 67 -6.73 -1.26 11.54
CA LEU A 67 -6.22 -1.14 12.92
C LEU A 67 -7.19 -0.40 13.85
N SER A 68 -8.32 0.10 13.35
CA SER A 68 -9.36 0.81 14.12
C SER A 68 -10.31 -0.11 14.88
#